data_AF-A0A7S1U7Z1-F1
#
_entry.id   AF-A0A7S1U7Z1-F1
#
_cell.length_a   1.000
_cell.length_b   1.000
_cell.length_c   1.000
_cell.angle_alpha   90.00
_cell.angle_beta   90.00
_cell.angle_gamma   90.00
#
_symmetry.space_group_name_H-M   'P 1'
#
loop_
_entity.id
_entity.type
_entity.pdbx_description
1 polymer ?
#
loop_
_entity_poly.entity_id
_entity_poly.type
_entity_poly.pdbx_seq_one_letter_code
_entity_poly.pdbx_strand_id
1 'polypeptide(L)'
;MRLPMTGIKSTSVILGDVDAMRKEPFAAFCGRDAWGCHLELYPRPDGSLYICGCGGSDEVDNDRMREGGDCYDPDSIAADPARVAAARQSLADMSSIGRLDVPAVEQACMRPSTPDGLPVMGRVPGAPNAFVTAGHNCWGILWAPISGKAMSELILTGESSLNLSRFEPGRFGTLAVGEKRPREEMTSPSGSSAENPKRRE
;
A
#
# COMPACT_ATOMS: atom_id res chain seq x y z
N MET A 1 0.17 -17.52 10.11
CA MET A 1 -0.40 -16.61 9.12
C MET A 1 0.60 -15.52 8.96
N ARG A 2 1.25 -15.56 7.81
CA ARG A 2 2.04 -14.45 7.32
C ARG A 2 1.16 -13.82 6.25
N LEU A 3 0.60 -12.65 6.54
CA LEU A 3 -0.05 -11.87 5.50
C LEU A 3 1.03 -11.44 4.49
N PRO A 4 0.79 -11.58 3.18
CA PRO A 4 1.74 -11.10 2.19
C PRO A 4 1.82 -9.57 2.28
N MET A 5 3.01 -9.05 2.55
CA MET A 5 3.35 -7.64 2.40
C MET A 5 4.11 -7.50 1.08
N THR A 6 3.35 -7.38 0.02
CA THR A 6 3.88 -7.27 -1.35
C THR A 6 3.23 -6.08 -2.03
N GLY A 7 3.83 -5.59 -3.10
CA GLY A 7 3.28 -4.48 -3.84
C GLY A 7 4.10 -4.11 -5.04
N ILE A 8 3.75 -2.97 -5.61
CA ILE A 8 4.36 -2.45 -6.82
C ILE A 8 4.78 -1.01 -6.54
N LYS A 9 6.05 -0.70 -6.73
CA LYS A 9 6.55 0.67 -6.74
C LYS A 9 6.47 1.20 -8.18
N SER A 10 5.58 2.16 -8.40
CA SER A 10 5.35 2.77 -9.71
C SER A 10 5.83 4.21 -9.73
N THR A 11 6.42 4.62 -10.86
CA THR A 11 6.84 6.01 -11.13
C THR A 11 5.72 6.79 -11.81
N SER A 12 5.61 8.08 -11.51
CA SER A 12 4.75 9.03 -12.21
C SER A 12 5.41 10.39 -12.35
N VAL A 13 4.89 11.20 -13.28
CA VAL A 13 5.43 12.52 -13.60
C VAL A 13 4.34 13.59 -13.63
N ILE A 14 4.62 14.62 -12.86
CA ILE A 14 4.15 16.01 -12.80
C ILE A 14 4.62 16.95 -13.91
N LEU A 15 3.92 17.25 -15.00
CA LEU A 15 4.27 18.45 -15.80
C LEU A 15 3.47 19.65 -15.30
N GLY A 16 4.14 20.73 -14.90
CA GLY A 16 3.50 21.99 -14.50
C GLY A 16 3.25 22.93 -15.68
N ASP A 17 2.37 23.91 -15.47
CA ASP A 17 2.24 25.11 -16.32
C ASP A 17 2.04 24.84 -17.83
N VAL A 18 1.31 23.79 -18.18
CA VAL A 18 0.91 23.48 -19.55
C VAL A 18 -0.46 24.12 -19.84
N ASP A 19 -0.47 25.33 -20.37
CA ASP A 19 -1.69 26.13 -20.61
C ASP A 19 -2.79 25.39 -21.40
N ALA A 20 -2.40 24.50 -22.31
CA ALA A 20 -3.34 23.67 -23.07
C ALA A 20 -4.21 22.78 -22.15
N MET A 21 -3.66 22.29 -21.03
CA MET A 21 -4.36 21.40 -20.09
C MET A 21 -5.49 22.10 -19.33
N ARG A 22 -5.45 23.44 -19.20
CA ARG A 22 -6.50 24.22 -18.51
C ARG A 22 -7.81 24.26 -19.30
N LYS A 23 -7.73 24.14 -20.62
CA LYS A 23 -8.83 24.50 -21.53
C LYS A 23 -9.69 23.31 -21.93
N GLU A 24 -9.12 22.10 -21.92
CA GLU A 24 -9.80 20.90 -22.43
C GLU A 24 -9.55 19.70 -21.49
N PRO A 25 -10.55 19.29 -20.70
CA PRO A 25 -10.42 18.09 -19.89
C PRO A 25 -10.52 16.84 -20.77
N PHE A 26 -9.50 15.98 -20.71
CA PHE A 26 -9.53 14.65 -21.32
C PHE A 26 -8.79 13.66 -20.42
N ALA A 27 -8.85 12.38 -20.78
CA ALA A 27 -7.90 11.37 -20.31
C ALA A 27 -7.47 10.56 -21.54
N ALA A 28 -6.18 10.32 -21.68
CA ALA A 28 -5.66 9.50 -22.78
C ALA A 28 -4.98 8.25 -22.22
N PHE A 29 -5.31 7.10 -22.80
CA PHE A 29 -4.76 5.80 -22.44
C PHE A 29 -4.06 5.23 -23.67
N CYS A 30 -2.75 5.14 -23.60
CA CYS A 30 -1.91 4.72 -24.71
C CYS A 30 -1.61 3.22 -24.61
N GLY A 31 -1.57 2.54 -25.75
CA GLY A 31 -0.99 1.21 -25.84
C GLY A 31 0.50 1.22 -25.51
N ARG A 32 1.08 0.03 -25.30
CA ARG A 32 2.51 -0.08 -25.04
C ARG A 32 3.33 0.39 -26.23
N ASP A 33 4.27 1.30 -26.00
CA ASP A 33 5.21 1.80 -27.01
C ASP A 33 6.59 1.12 -26.97
N ALA A 34 7.52 1.61 -27.78
CA ALA A 34 8.90 1.11 -27.88
C ALA A 34 9.73 1.28 -26.60
N TRP A 35 9.33 2.18 -25.70
CA TRP A 35 9.96 2.43 -24.41
C TRP A 35 9.37 1.57 -23.28
N GLY A 36 8.41 0.70 -23.63
CA GLY A 36 7.70 -0.16 -22.71
C GLY A 36 6.62 0.57 -21.90
N CYS A 37 6.30 1.82 -22.24
CA CYS A 37 5.31 2.67 -21.58
C CYS A 37 3.92 2.43 -22.18
N HIS A 38 2.89 2.39 -21.35
CA HIS A 38 1.47 2.42 -21.75
C HIS A 38 0.86 3.69 -21.15
N LEU A 39 1.34 4.85 -21.61
CA LEU A 39 1.13 6.10 -20.91
C LEU A 39 -0.35 6.39 -20.65
N GLU A 40 -0.62 6.82 -19.42
CA GLU A 40 -1.91 7.32 -19.00
C GLU A 40 -1.73 8.80 -18.68
N LEU A 41 -2.51 9.64 -19.36
CA LEU A 41 -2.36 11.10 -19.35
C LEU A 41 -3.61 11.74 -18.76
N TYR A 42 -3.42 12.55 -17.72
CA TYR A 42 -4.49 13.24 -16.99
C TYR A 42 -4.19 14.75 -16.86
N PRO A 43 -4.65 15.55 -17.83
CA PRO A 43 -4.78 17.00 -17.71
C PRO A 43 -5.54 17.39 -16.45
N ARG A 44 -5.06 18.41 -15.74
CA ARG A 44 -5.69 18.96 -14.55
C ARG A 44 -6.05 20.44 -14.75
N PRO A 45 -7.14 20.93 -14.14
CA PRO A 45 -7.59 22.34 -14.30
C PRO A 45 -6.56 23.38 -13.87
N ASP A 46 -5.62 23.00 -13.01
CA ASP A 46 -4.49 23.85 -12.57
C ASP A 46 -3.39 24.00 -13.64
N GLY A 47 -3.59 23.45 -14.84
CA GLY A 47 -2.66 23.52 -15.96
C GLY A 47 -1.56 22.46 -15.93
N SER A 48 -1.60 21.55 -14.97
CA SER A 48 -0.63 20.46 -14.92
C SER A 48 -1.12 19.22 -15.68
N LEU A 49 -0.17 18.39 -16.13
CA LEU A 49 -0.42 17.09 -16.75
C LEU A 49 0.19 16.00 -15.88
N TYR A 50 -0.65 15.14 -15.31
CA TYR A 50 -0.20 13.94 -14.61
C TYR A 50 0.00 12.80 -15.61
N ILE A 51 1.15 12.14 -15.51
CA ILE A 51 1.58 11.06 -16.39
C ILE A 51 1.86 9.82 -15.54
N CYS A 52 1.22 8.71 -15.83
CA CYS A 52 1.55 7.40 -15.29
C CYS A 52 1.56 6.33 -16.40
N GLY A 53 1.51 5.04 -16.05
CA GLY A 53 1.68 3.97 -17.03
C GLY A 53 3.11 3.89 -17.59
N CYS A 54 4.12 4.35 -16.85
CA CYS A 54 5.52 4.46 -17.30
C CYS A 54 6.21 3.11 -17.59
N GLY A 55 5.52 1.96 -17.44
CA GLY A 55 6.11 0.63 -17.60
C GLY A 55 7.19 0.30 -16.58
N GLY A 56 7.69 -0.94 -16.60
CA GLY A 56 8.83 -1.37 -15.78
C GLY A 56 8.69 -1.11 -14.29
N SER A 57 7.47 -1.20 -13.74
CA SER A 57 7.27 -1.01 -12.30
C SER A 57 8.00 -2.09 -11.51
N ASP A 58 8.54 -1.69 -10.36
CA ASP A 58 9.35 -2.52 -9.48
C ASP A 58 8.44 -3.34 -8.57
N GLU A 59 8.51 -4.67 -8.68
CA GLU A 59 7.79 -5.58 -7.80
C GLU A 59 8.52 -5.68 -6.46
N VAL A 60 7.79 -5.39 -5.40
CA VAL A 60 8.34 -5.27 -4.04
C VAL A 60 7.80 -6.42 -3.19
N ASP A 61 8.73 -7.16 -2.60
CA ASP A 61 8.43 -8.31 -1.76
C ASP A 61 8.35 -7.96 -0.26
N ASN A 62 8.18 -9.01 0.56
CA ASN A 62 8.05 -8.86 2.00
C ASN A 62 9.31 -8.33 2.68
N ASP A 63 10.50 -8.70 2.20
CA ASP A 63 11.74 -8.37 2.89
C ASP A 63 12.08 -6.91 2.64
N ARG A 64 11.76 -6.40 1.44
CA ARG A 64 11.88 -4.99 1.08
C ARG A 64 10.89 -4.07 1.81
N MET A 65 9.68 -4.54 2.09
CA MET A 65 8.67 -3.75 2.83
C MET A 65 8.82 -3.80 4.35
N ARG A 66 9.64 -4.71 4.89
CA ARG A 66 9.85 -4.85 6.34
C ARG A 66 10.87 -3.85 6.85
N GLU A 67 10.83 -3.60 8.16
CA GLU A 67 11.84 -2.80 8.85
C GLU A 67 13.27 -3.26 8.44
N GLY A 68 14.08 -2.31 7.97
CA GLY A 68 15.41 -2.56 7.40
C GLY A 68 15.45 -2.77 5.88
N GLY A 69 14.30 -2.91 5.22
CA GLY A 69 14.17 -2.97 3.76
C GLY A 69 14.13 -1.60 3.10
N ASP A 70 14.46 -1.55 1.80
CA ASP A 70 14.54 -0.32 1.00
C ASP A 70 13.18 0.30 0.65
N CYS A 71 12.08 -0.38 0.98
CA CYS A 71 10.71 0.07 0.75
C CYS A 71 9.90 0.21 2.06
N TYR A 72 10.56 0.17 3.22
CA TYR A 72 9.91 0.30 4.52
C TYR A 72 9.46 1.73 4.83
N ASP A 73 10.36 2.70 4.61
CA ASP A 73 10.11 4.11 4.91
C ASP A 73 9.40 4.78 3.71
N PRO A 74 8.16 5.29 3.87
CA PRO A 74 7.46 6.00 2.81
C PRO A 74 8.25 7.19 2.24
N ASP A 75 9.03 7.88 3.07
CA ASP A 75 9.81 9.05 2.63
C ASP A 75 11.01 8.66 1.75
N SER A 76 11.40 7.39 1.77
CA SER A 76 12.48 6.83 0.93
C SER A 76 12.02 6.40 -0.47
N ILE A 77 10.71 6.39 -0.73
CA ILE A 77 10.14 5.90 -2.00
C ILE A 77 10.32 6.95 -3.11
N ALA A 78 11.35 6.76 -3.93
CA ALA A 78 11.69 7.65 -5.03
C ALA A 78 11.27 7.11 -6.41
N ALA A 79 11.06 8.03 -7.36
CA ALA A 79 10.88 7.73 -8.78
C ALA A 79 12.11 7.02 -9.36
N ASP A 80 11.89 6.12 -10.33
CA ASP A 80 12.97 5.54 -11.12
C ASP A 80 13.34 6.52 -12.25
N PRO A 81 14.55 7.10 -12.25
CA PRO A 81 14.96 8.07 -13.26
C PRO A 81 14.92 7.52 -14.70
N ALA A 82 15.20 6.23 -14.88
CA ALA A 82 15.15 5.60 -16.19
C ALA A 82 13.71 5.50 -16.69
N ARG A 83 12.75 5.26 -15.79
CA ARG A 83 11.32 5.25 -16.15
C ARG A 83 10.75 6.63 -16.37
N VAL A 84 11.21 7.64 -15.63
CA VAL A 84 10.89 9.05 -15.91
C VAL A 84 11.35 9.41 -17.33
N ALA A 85 12.63 9.16 -17.65
CA ALA A 85 13.21 9.49 -18.95
C ALA A 85 12.45 8.81 -20.10
N ALA A 86 12.12 7.53 -19.94
CA ALA A 86 11.32 6.80 -20.92
C ALA A 86 9.91 7.39 -21.10
N ALA A 87 9.20 7.73 -20.02
CA ALA A 87 7.88 8.35 -20.12
C ALA A 87 7.92 9.74 -20.79
N ARG A 88 8.98 10.53 -20.52
CA ARG A 88 9.23 11.81 -21.19
C ARG A 88 9.45 11.62 -22.69
N GLN A 89 10.28 10.64 -23.06
CA GLN A 89 10.55 10.34 -24.47
C GLN A 89 9.29 9.87 -25.19
N SER A 90 8.53 8.95 -24.59
CA SER A 90 7.21 8.52 -25.08
C SER A 90 6.28 9.69 -25.36
N LEU A 91 6.17 10.65 -24.42
CA LEU A 91 5.31 11.82 -24.62
C LEU A 91 5.83 12.74 -25.73
N ALA A 92 7.14 12.93 -25.84
CA ALA A 92 7.79 13.78 -26.85
C ALA A 92 7.67 13.21 -28.28
N ASP A 93 7.60 11.89 -28.39
CA ASP A 93 7.35 11.18 -29.65
C ASP A 93 5.88 11.34 -30.09
N MET A 94 4.94 11.38 -29.15
CA MET A 94 3.50 11.49 -29.42
C MET A 94 3.00 12.93 -29.58
N SER A 95 3.62 13.91 -28.91
CA SER A 95 3.10 15.28 -28.82
C SER A 95 4.19 16.32 -28.62
N SER A 96 3.95 17.54 -29.11
CA SER A 96 4.81 18.70 -28.83
C SER A 96 4.88 19.04 -27.34
N ILE A 97 3.88 18.65 -26.54
CA ILE A 97 3.86 18.85 -25.09
C ILE A 97 5.08 18.19 -24.42
N GLY A 98 5.48 17.00 -24.86
CA GLY A 98 6.62 16.29 -24.28
C GLY A 98 7.97 16.96 -24.54
N ARG A 99 8.02 17.97 -25.41
CA ARG A 99 9.22 18.76 -25.75
C ARG A 99 9.26 20.11 -25.07
N LEU A 100 8.24 20.44 -24.27
CA LEU A 100 8.22 21.69 -23.51
C LEU A 100 9.22 21.64 -22.36
N ASP A 101 9.93 22.74 -22.17
CA ASP A 101 10.74 22.97 -20.97
C ASP A 101 9.86 23.60 -19.89
N VAL A 102 9.22 22.73 -19.10
CA VAL A 102 8.28 23.10 -18.03
C VAL A 102 8.67 22.45 -16.71
N PRO A 103 8.31 23.06 -15.56
CA PRO A 103 8.54 22.47 -14.26
C PRO A 103 8.04 21.03 -14.17
N ALA A 104 8.83 20.22 -13.49
CA ALA A 104 8.66 18.78 -13.38
C ALA A 104 8.60 18.36 -11.92
N VAL A 105 7.63 17.51 -11.56
CA VAL A 105 7.66 16.77 -10.30
C VAL A 105 7.72 15.29 -10.62
N GLU A 106 8.75 14.60 -10.15
CA GLU A 106 8.93 13.16 -10.33
C GLU A 106 8.61 12.49 -9.01
N GLN A 107 7.73 11.49 -9.05
CA GLN A 107 7.26 10.84 -7.83
C GLN A 107 7.17 9.33 -8.03
N ALA A 108 7.15 8.62 -6.90
CA ALA A 108 6.79 7.22 -6.88
C ALA A 108 5.65 6.98 -5.89
N CYS A 109 4.89 5.92 -6.15
CA CYS A 109 3.85 5.46 -5.26
C CYS A 109 4.04 3.97 -5.00
N MET A 110 3.95 3.58 -3.73
CA MET A 110 3.84 2.20 -3.34
C MET A 110 2.38 1.75 -3.45
N ARG A 111 2.13 0.68 -4.20
CA ARG A 111 0.80 0.10 -4.39
C ARG A 111 0.77 -1.29 -3.77
N PRO A 112 0.33 -1.42 -2.50
CA PRO A 112 0.20 -2.72 -1.85
C PRO A 112 -0.72 -3.62 -2.66
N SER A 113 -0.23 -4.81 -3.01
CA SER A 113 -0.96 -5.79 -3.80
C SER A 113 -0.64 -7.17 -3.29
N THR A 114 -1.63 -8.02 -3.16
CA THR A 114 -1.42 -9.42 -2.84
C THR A 114 -0.98 -10.21 -4.07
N PRO A 115 -0.42 -11.43 -3.88
CA PRO A 115 -0.04 -12.31 -4.99
C PRO A 115 -1.19 -12.71 -5.92
N ASP A 116 -2.43 -12.73 -5.42
CA ASP A 116 -3.63 -13.06 -6.20
C ASP A 116 -4.34 -11.84 -6.78
N GLY A 117 -3.82 -10.63 -6.54
CA GLY A 117 -4.39 -9.37 -7.03
C GLY A 117 -5.72 -8.96 -6.37
N LEU A 118 -6.17 -9.66 -5.32
CA LEU A 118 -7.40 -9.35 -4.59
C LEU A 118 -7.08 -8.67 -3.24
N PRO A 119 -7.91 -7.71 -2.78
CA PRO A 119 -7.76 -7.17 -1.43
C PRO A 119 -7.78 -8.25 -0.34
N VAL A 120 -7.14 -7.97 0.79
CA VAL A 120 -7.31 -8.70 2.03
C VAL A 120 -8.26 -7.92 2.92
N MET A 121 -9.42 -8.49 3.22
CA MET A 121 -10.46 -7.88 4.04
C MET A 121 -11.07 -8.93 4.97
N GLY A 122 -11.11 -8.64 6.27
CA GLY A 122 -11.86 -9.45 7.23
C GLY A 122 -11.13 -9.68 8.56
N ARG A 123 -11.59 -10.69 9.30
CA ARG A 123 -11.03 -11.10 10.59
C ARG A 123 -9.66 -11.74 10.41
N VAL A 124 -8.71 -11.40 11.27
CA VAL A 124 -7.38 -12.03 11.29
C VAL A 124 -7.47 -13.38 12.04
N PRO A 125 -7.20 -14.52 11.36
CA PRO A 125 -7.22 -15.84 11.99
C PRO A 125 -6.26 -15.93 13.19
N GLY A 126 -6.76 -16.47 14.31
CA GLY A 126 -5.99 -16.65 15.54
C GLY A 126 -5.82 -15.40 16.40
N ALA A 127 -6.34 -14.24 15.98
CA ALA A 127 -6.28 -12.99 16.74
C ALA A 127 -7.71 -12.46 16.99
N PRO A 128 -8.32 -12.77 18.16
CA PRO A 128 -9.64 -12.27 18.52
C PRO A 128 -9.66 -10.74 18.46
N ASN A 129 -10.70 -10.16 17.84
CA ASN A 129 -10.90 -8.72 17.65
C ASN A 129 -9.87 -7.99 16.76
N ALA A 130 -9.07 -8.72 15.97
CA ALA A 130 -8.22 -8.12 14.96
C ALA A 130 -8.85 -8.25 13.55
N PHE A 131 -8.80 -7.16 12.80
CA PHE A 131 -9.32 -7.06 11.43
C PHE A 131 -8.28 -6.41 10.53
N VAL A 132 -8.30 -6.74 9.24
CA VAL A 132 -7.40 -6.14 8.24
C VAL A 132 -8.21 -5.74 7.00
N THR A 133 -7.81 -4.63 6.38
CA THR A 133 -8.27 -4.17 5.07
C THR A 133 -7.05 -3.58 4.35
N ALA A 134 -6.52 -4.29 3.34
CA ALA A 134 -5.28 -3.92 2.67
C ALA A 134 -5.16 -4.56 1.28
N GLY A 135 -4.15 -4.18 0.50
CA GLY A 135 -3.80 -4.85 -0.75
C GLY A 135 -4.66 -4.47 -1.95
N HIS A 136 -5.34 -3.33 -1.91
CA HIS A 136 -6.23 -2.86 -2.99
C HIS A 136 -5.51 -2.30 -4.23
N ASN A 137 -4.18 -2.31 -4.27
CA ASN A 137 -3.38 -1.82 -5.38
C ASN A 137 -3.78 -0.37 -5.75
N CYS A 138 -3.77 0.02 -7.03
CA CYS A 138 -4.18 1.35 -7.51
C CYS A 138 -5.68 1.64 -7.31
N TRP A 139 -6.49 0.63 -7.01
CA TRP A 139 -7.94 0.76 -6.86
C TRP A 139 -8.38 1.08 -5.44
N GLY A 140 -7.44 1.15 -4.48
CA GLY A 140 -7.75 1.40 -3.07
C GLY A 140 -8.55 2.67 -2.83
N ILE A 141 -8.20 3.78 -3.47
CA ILE A 141 -8.92 5.05 -3.31
C ILE A 141 -10.36 4.97 -3.82
N LEU A 142 -10.58 4.25 -4.93
CA LEU A 142 -11.89 4.05 -5.52
C LEU A 142 -12.77 3.14 -4.65
N TRP A 143 -12.17 2.07 -4.09
CA TRP A 143 -12.90 1.06 -3.30
C TRP A 143 -12.95 1.38 -1.80
N ALA A 144 -12.31 2.45 -1.34
CA ALA A 144 -12.27 2.83 0.06
C ALA A 144 -13.67 3.00 0.69
N PRO A 145 -14.65 3.69 0.07
CA PRO A 145 -15.97 3.87 0.69
C PRO A 145 -16.70 2.55 0.93
N ILE A 146 -16.70 1.66 -0.07
CA ILE A 146 -17.40 0.39 0.02
C ILE A 146 -16.68 -0.61 0.93
N SER A 147 -15.35 -0.60 0.92
CA SER A 147 -14.53 -1.39 1.84
C SER A 147 -14.73 -0.95 3.28
N GLY A 148 -14.75 0.36 3.53
CA GLY A 148 -15.02 0.94 4.85
C GLY A 148 -16.39 0.54 5.38
N LYS A 149 -17.43 0.64 4.56
CA LYS A 149 -18.78 0.20 4.92
C LYS A 149 -18.80 -1.29 5.31
N ALA A 150 -18.32 -2.17 4.44
CA ALA A 150 -18.33 -3.61 4.68
C ALA A 150 -17.52 -4.01 5.93
N MET A 151 -16.35 -3.39 6.13
CA MET A 151 -15.54 -3.64 7.33
C MET A 151 -16.21 -3.10 8.60
N SER A 152 -16.86 -1.93 8.54
CA SER A 152 -17.57 -1.37 9.70
C SER A 152 -18.74 -2.25 10.15
N GLU A 153 -19.51 -2.80 9.22
CA GLU A 153 -20.60 -3.74 9.50
C GLU A 153 -20.01 -5.01 10.15
N LEU A 154 -18.98 -5.61 9.53
CA LEU A 154 -18.31 -6.80 10.05
C LEU A 154 -17.77 -6.60 11.47
N ILE A 155 -17.22 -5.42 11.78
CA ILE A 155 -16.67 -5.09 13.10
C ILE A 155 -17.78 -4.92 14.14
N LEU A 156 -18.86 -4.20 13.80
CA LEU A 156 -19.91 -3.81 14.74
C LEU A 156 -20.96 -4.92 14.99
N THR A 157 -21.35 -5.65 13.94
CA THR A 157 -22.46 -6.62 14.00
C THR A 157 -21.98 -8.05 13.84
N GLY A 158 -20.75 -8.24 13.37
CA GLY A 158 -20.19 -9.55 13.06
C GLY A 158 -20.45 -10.04 11.64
N GLU A 159 -21.23 -9.31 10.85
CA GLU A 159 -21.61 -9.65 9.47
C GLU A 159 -21.51 -8.43 8.56
N SER A 160 -21.21 -8.65 7.28
CA SER A 160 -21.12 -7.61 6.25
C SER A 160 -22.22 -7.79 5.22
N SER A 161 -22.79 -6.68 4.74
CA SER A 161 -23.76 -6.69 3.62
C SER A 161 -23.13 -7.16 2.30
N LEU A 162 -21.80 -7.09 2.19
CA LEU A 162 -21.03 -7.67 1.09
C LEU A 162 -20.46 -9.03 1.46
N ASN A 163 -20.44 -9.94 0.48
CA ASN A 163 -19.74 -11.22 0.61
C ASN A 163 -18.22 -11.02 0.53
N LEU A 164 -17.55 -11.15 1.68
CA LEU A 164 -16.09 -10.98 1.81
C LEU A 164 -15.29 -12.28 1.70
N SER A 165 -15.93 -13.44 1.45
CA SER A 165 -15.27 -14.76 1.48
C SER A 165 -13.99 -14.85 0.61
N ARG A 166 -13.98 -14.19 -0.56
CA ARG A 166 -12.79 -14.16 -1.45
C ARG A 166 -11.67 -13.26 -0.95
N PHE A 167 -11.98 -12.32 -0.07
CA PHE A 167 -11.03 -11.37 0.48
C PHE A 167 -10.51 -11.80 1.85
N GLU A 168 -11.01 -12.89 2.41
CA GLU A 168 -10.64 -13.31 3.75
C GLU A 168 -9.13 -13.47 3.91
N PRO A 169 -8.55 -13.01 5.04
CA PRO A 169 -7.13 -13.18 5.31
C PRO A 169 -6.71 -14.65 5.23
N GLY A 170 -7.51 -15.56 5.80
CA GLY A 170 -7.18 -16.98 5.91
C GLY A 170 -6.85 -17.70 4.59
N ARG A 171 -7.17 -17.11 3.42
CA ARG A 171 -6.85 -17.68 2.12
C ARG A 171 -5.35 -17.85 1.85
N PHE A 172 -4.48 -17.12 2.55
CA PHE A 172 -3.02 -17.26 2.48
C PHE A 172 -2.41 -18.11 3.62
N GLY A 173 -3.24 -18.84 4.37
CA GLY A 173 -2.83 -19.77 5.43
C GLY A 173 -2.93 -19.22 6.86
N THR A 174 -3.21 -20.09 7.83
CA THR A 174 -3.56 -19.73 9.23
C THR A 174 -2.31 -19.50 10.11
N LEU A 175 -2.41 -18.72 11.21
CA LEU A 175 -1.45 -18.78 12.32
C LEU A 175 -1.73 -20.09 13.07
N ALA A 176 -0.69 -20.90 13.29
CA ALA A 176 -0.75 -21.83 14.40
C ALA A 176 -1.03 -20.98 15.64
N VAL A 177 -2.17 -21.22 16.29
CA VAL A 177 -2.54 -20.52 17.52
C VAL A 177 -1.48 -20.91 18.55
N GLY A 178 -0.56 -19.98 18.86
CA GLY A 178 0.33 -20.15 19.99
C GLY A 178 -0.52 -20.28 21.26
N GLU A 179 -0.21 -21.28 22.08
CA GLU A 179 -0.85 -21.51 23.37
C GLU A 179 -1.01 -20.19 24.14
N LYS A 180 -2.18 -20.02 24.76
CA LYS A 180 -2.49 -18.88 25.61
C LYS A 180 -1.37 -18.73 26.64
N ARG A 181 -0.61 -17.64 26.58
CA ARG A 181 0.25 -17.23 27.70
C ARG A 181 -0.66 -17.08 28.93
N PRO A 182 -0.37 -17.74 30.07
CA PRO A 182 -1.12 -17.55 31.29
C PRO A 182 -1.11 -16.06 31.66
N ARG A 183 -2.26 -15.51 32.03
CA ARG A 183 -2.31 -14.19 32.66
C ARG A 183 -1.59 -14.31 34.00
N GLU A 184 -0.49 -13.58 34.18
CA GLU A 184 0.08 -13.39 35.52
C GLU A 184 -0.95 -12.63 36.36
N GLU A 185 -1.51 -13.32 37.35
CA GLU A 185 -2.27 -12.67 38.41
C GLU A 185 -1.33 -11.77 39.21
N MET A 186 -1.60 -10.48 39.17
CA MET A 186 -0.92 -9.47 39.96
C MET A 186 -1.28 -9.67 41.44
N THR A 187 -0.52 -10.51 42.13
CA THR A 187 -0.61 -10.65 43.59
C THR A 187 0.24 -9.54 44.22
N SER A 188 -0.42 -8.69 45.00
CA SER A 188 0.22 -7.66 45.81
C SER A 188 1.00 -8.29 46.96
N PRO A 189 2.19 -7.76 47.34
CA PRO A 189 2.99 -8.36 48.39
C PRO A 189 2.40 -8.01 49.77
N SER A 190 1.85 -9.01 50.46
CA SER A 190 1.65 -8.97 51.90
C SER A 190 2.92 -9.46 52.59
N GLY A 191 3.30 -8.75 53.66
CA GLY A 191 4.66 -8.74 54.23
C GLY A 191 5.13 -10.02 54.91
N SER A 192 6.45 -10.09 55.09
CA SER A 192 7.14 -11.10 55.89
C SER A 192 7.84 -10.43 57.06
N SER A 193 7.39 -10.75 58.28
CA SER A 193 8.07 -10.51 59.55
C SER A 193 9.17 -11.56 59.74
N ALA A 194 10.39 -11.10 59.99
CA ALA A 194 11.54 -11.95 60.22
C ALA A 194 11.68 -12.34 61.71
N GLU A 195 11.66 -13.64 62.00
CA GLU A 195 12.26 -14.22 63.20
C GLU A 195 13.29 -15.28 62.76
N ASN A 196 14.53 -15.15 63.23
CA ASN A 196 15.59 -16.12 63.02
C ASN A 196 16.22 -16.49 64.37
N PRO A 197 16.16 -17.75 64.83
CA PRO A 197 16.93 -18.18 65.98
C PRO A 197 18.24 -18.86 65.58
N LYS A 198 19.33 -18.29 66.11
CA LYS A 198 20.55 -18.94 66.64
C LYS A 198 21.32 -19.94 65.77
N ARG A 199 22.61 -19.64 65.57
CA ARG A 199 23.68 -20.65 65.69
C ARG A 199 24.91 -20.07 66.39
N ARG A 200 25.40 -20.88 67.34
CA ARG A 200 26.66 -20.85 68.11
C ARG A 200 27.87 -20.81 67.14
N GLU A 201 29.07 -20.35 67.46
CA GLU A 201 29.85 -20.22 68.72
C GLU A 201 30.64 -18.90 68.71
#